data_AF-A0A8T5HZI9-F1
#
_entry.id   AF-A0A8T5HZI9-F1
#
_cell.length_a   1.000
_cell.length_b   1.000
_cell.length_c   1.000
_cell.angle_alpha   90.00
_cell.angle_beta   90.00
_cell.angle_gamma   90.00
#
_symmetry.space_group_name_H-M   'P 1'
#
loop_
_entity.id
_entity.type
_entity.pdbx_description
1 polymer ?
#
loop_
_entity_poly.entity_id
_entity_poly.type
_entity_poly.pdbx_seq_one_letter_code
_entity_poly.pdbx_strand_id
1 'polypeptide(L)'
;MNNHKLWFMGITDKIKISDDICCPPHYFPHKLPFGDKITNEACHLHKSKWRMLHHLPYCKILRCKNYKFMVEKYNEMKKELWLLFVF
;
A
#
# COMPACT_ATOMS: atom_id res chain seq x y z
N MET A 1 26.35 -3.03 10.46
CA MET A 1 25.47 -4.14 10.05
C MET A 1 25.05 -3.91 8.62
N ASN A 2 25.35 -4.85 7.73
CA ASN A 2 25.21 -4.70 6.28
C ASN A 2 23.75 -4.46 5.86
N ASN A 3 23.48 -3.26 5.35
CA ASN A 3 22.21 -2.86 4.73
C ASN A 3 22.08 -3.52 3.34
N HIS A 4 21.96 -4.85 3.29
CA HIS A 4 21.47 -5.51 2.07
C HIS A 4 19.94 -5.41 2.04
N LYS A 5 19.41 -4.20 1.78
CA LYS A 5 18.09 -4.07 1.16
C LYS A 5 18.24 -4.70 -0.22
N LEU A 6 17.77 -5.94 -0.38
CA LEU A 6 17.73 -6.65 -1.65
C LEU A 6 17.16 -5.69 -2.71
N TRP A 7 17.86 -5.50 -3.83
CA TRP A 7 17.50 -4.49 -4.84
C TRP A 7 16.07 -4.65 -5.39
N PHE A 8 15.49 -5.85 -5.30
CA PHE A 8 14.11 -6.18 -5.66
C PHE A 8 13.07 -5.89 -4.55
N MET A 9 13.50 -5.58 -3.32
CA MET A 9 12.62 -5.15 -2.21
C MET A 9 12.38 -3.64 -2.19
N GLY A 10 13.01 -2.89 -3.09
CA GLY A 10 12.75 -1.46 -3.32
C GLY A 10 11.43 -1.25 -4.05
N ILE A 11 10.31 -1.50 -3.39
CA ILE A 11 8.99 -1.17 -3.92
C ILE A 11 8.85 0.36 -3.93
N THR A 12 9.25 0.99 -5.05
CA THR A 12 9.17 2.45 -5.29
C THR A 12 7.80 2.89 -5.83
N ASP A 13 6.86 1.97 -5.99
CA ASP A 13 5.55 2.25 -6.59
C ASP A 13 4.50 2.69 -5.56
N LYS A 14 4.91 2.98 -4.33
CA LYS A 14 4.04 3.48 -3.26
C LYS A 14 3.77 4.97 -3.44
N ILE A 15 2.50 5.35 -3.43
CA ILE A 15 2.03 6.73 -3.34
C ILE A 15 1.40 6.89 -1.97
N LYS A 16 2.00 7.71 -1.11
CA LYS A 16 1.37 8.07 0.16
C LYS A 16 0.08 8.85 -0.09
N ILE A 17 -0.99 8.51 0.63
CA ILE A 17 -2.26 9.23 0.57
C ILE A 17 -2.57 10.05 1.82
N SER A 18 -1.79 9.86 2.89
CA SER A 18 -1.84 10.65 4.12
C SER A 18 -0.55 10.45 4.91
N ASP A 19 -0.07 11.50 5.57
CA ASP A 19 1.06 11.41 6.51
C ASP A 19 0.60 11.17 7.96
N ASP A 20 -0.69 11.40 8.27
CA ASP A 20 -1.26 11.26 9.62
C ASP A 20 -1.87 9.87 9.87
N ILE A 21 -2.10 9.11 8.81
CA ILE A 21 -2.84 7.86 8.85
C ILE A 21 -1.90 6.68 8.56
N CYS A 22 -1.74 5.79 9.55
CA CYS A 22 -0.94 4.57 9.43
C CYS A 22 -1.79 3.32 9.21
N CYS A 23 -1.21 2.34 8.53
CA CYS A 23 -1.76 0.99 8.42
C CYS A 23 -1.79 0.28 9.79
N PRO A 24 -2.75 -0.61 10.04
CA PRO A 24 -2.75 -1.43 11.25
C PRO A 24 -1.49 -2.31 11.29
N PRO A 25 -1.02 -2.69 12.51
CA PRO A 25 0.13 -3.57 12.67
C PRO A 25 -0.01 -4.88 11.90
N HIS A 26 0.90 -5.17 10.97
CA HIS A 26 0.84 -6.37 10.15
C HIS A 26 2.21 -6.94 9.79
N TYR A 27 2.21 -8.22 9.43
CA TYR A 27 3.37 -8.92 8.84
C TYR A 27 3.19 -9.03 7.33
N PHE A 28 2.11 -9.69 6.92
CA PHE A 28 1.74 -9.85 5.52
C PHE A 28 1.06 -8.60 4.95
N PRO A 29 1.34 -8.23 3.69
CA PRO A 29 2.10 -8.99 2.69
C PRO A 29 3.62 -8.73 2.68
N HIS A 30 4.15 -7.91 3.59
CA HIS A 30 5.50 -7.35 3.48
C HIS A 30 6.60 -8.20 4.12
N LYS A 31 6.27 -9.02 5.12
CA LYS A 31 7.20 -9.88 5.86
C LYS A 31 6.53 -11.20 6.24
N LEU A 32 7.35 -12.23 6.40
CA LEU A 32 6.97 -13.47 7.07
C LEU A 32 6.60 -13.17 8.54
N PRO A 33 5.80 -14.02 9.21
CA PRO A 33 5.28 -13.76 10.56
C PRO A 33 6.33 -13.88 11.68
N PHE A 34 7.62 -13.84 11.32
CA PHE A 34 8.75 -13.92 12.24
C PHE A 34 9.37 -12.51 12.36
N GLY A 35 9.37 -11.95 13.58
CA GLY A 35 9.93 -10.62 13.89
C GLY A 35 8.89 -9.59 14.31
N ASP A 36 9.23 -8.30 14.18
CA ASP A 36 8.35 -7.20 14.56
C ASP A 36 7.34 -6.86 13.46
N LYS A 37 6.10 -6.56 13.88
CA LYS A 37 5.05 -6.06 13.00
C LYS A 37 5.45 -4.71 12.41
N ILE A 38 5.00 -4.46 11.19
CA ILE A 38 5.06 -3.14 10.60
C ILE A 38 3.97 -2.28 11.25
N THR A 39 4.36 -1.30 12.05
CA THR A 39 3.42 -0.42 12.78
C THR A 39 3.39 1.02 12.26
N ASN A 40 4.45 1.45 11.57
CA ASN A 40 4.67 2.85 11.21
C ASN A 40 4.58 3.08 9.69
N GLU A 41 3.89 2.19 8.98
CA GLU A 41 3.70 2.35 7.54
C GLU A 41 2.53 3.28 7.27
N ALA A 42 2.81 4.42 6.64
CA ALA A 42 1.80 5.36 6.17
C ALA A 42 0.85 4.67 5.18
N CYS A 43 -0.41 5.09 5.22
CA CYS A 43 -1.40 4.62 4.26
C CYS A 43 -0.99 5.01 2.85
N HIS A 44 -1.01 4.04 1.93
CA HIS A 44 -0.48 4.22 0.59
C HIS A 44 -1.28 3.44 -0.44
N LEU A 45 -1.17 3.91 -1.68
CA LEU A 45 -1.59 3.22 -2.89
C LEU A 45 -0.37 2.65 -3.60
N HIS A 46 -0.59 1.64 -4.44
CA HIS A 46 0.42 1.16 -5.37
C HIS A 46 0.07 1.62 -6.79
N LYS A 47 1.06 2.16 -7.51
CA LYS A 47 0.92 2.50 -8.94
C LYS A 47 0.64 1.23 -9.76
N SER A 48 1.26 0.10 -9.39
CA SER A 48 1.00 -1.18 -10.04
C SER A 48 -0.38 -1.72 -9.68
N LYS A 49 -1.22 -1.93 -10.70
CA LYS A 49 -2.57 -2.51 -10.55
C LYS A 49 -2.53 -3.86 -9.82
N TRP A 50 -1.55 -4.71 -10.11
CA TRP A 50 -1.44 -6.04 -9.48
C TRP A 50 -1.08 -5.93 -8.00
N ARG A 51 -0.15 -5.05 -7.63
CA ARG A 51 0.18 -4.80 -6.21
C ARG A 51 -0.99 -4.18 -5.46
N MET A 52 -1.76 -3.30 -6.10
CA MET A 52 -2.97 -2.75 -5.50
C MET A 52 -4.05 -3.82 -5.31
N LEU A 53 -4.24 -4.69 -6.31
CA LEU A 53 -5.17 -5.82 -6.22
C LEU A 53 -4.77 -6.79 -5.10
N HIS A 54 -3.46 -6.98 -4.87
CA HIS A 54 -2.95 -7.74 -3.74
C HIS A 54 -3.16 -6.98 -2.42
N HIS A 55 -2.94 -5.67 -2.38
CA HIS A 55 -3.05 -4.86 -1.16
C HIS A 55 -4.49 -4.78 -0.61
N LEU A 56 -5.49 -4.57 -1.48
CA LEU A 56 -6.91 -4.45 -1.11
C LEU A 56 -7.44 -5.57 -0.18
N PRO A 57 -7.31 -6.87 -0.53
CA PRO A 57 -7.78 -7.95 0.31
C PRO A 57 -7.06 -8.01 1.65
N TYR A 58 -5.74 -7.79 1.70
CA TYR A 58 -5.02 -7.76 2.98
C TYR A 58 -5.49 -6.61 3.87
N CYS A 59 -5.68 -5.43 3.29
CA CYS A 59 -6.21 -4.27 4.02
C CYS A 59 -7.59 -4.56 4.63
N LYS A 60 -8.45 -5.30 3.90
CA LYS A 60 -9.75 -5.78 4.39
C LYS A 60 -9.62 -6.87 5.48
N ILE A 61 -8.76 -7.87 5.29
CA ILE A 61 -8.51 -8.96 6.25
C ILE A 61 -7.97 -8.41 7.57
N LEU A 62 -7.07 -7.43 7.49
CA LEU A 62 -6.50 -6.73 8.64
C LEU A 62 -7.48 -5.78 9.33
N ARG A 63 -8.74 -5.69 8.85
CA ARG A 63 -9.78 -4.79 9.35
C ARG A 63 -9.28 -3.35 9.44
N CYS A 64 -8.53 -2.91 8.42
CA CYS A 64 -7.96 -1.57 8.40
C CYS A 64 -9.07 -0.51 8.50
N LYS A 65 -8.96 0.36 9.50
CA LYS A 65 -9.92 1.46 9.73
C LYS A 65 -9.97 2.43 8.53
N ASN A 66 -8.89 2.50 7.77
CA ASN A 66 -8.70 3.42 6.65
C ASN A 66 -9.07 2.78 5.30
N TYR A 67 -9.61 1.55 5.30
CA TYR A 67 -9.91 0.82 4.07
C TYR A 67 -10.81 1.60 3.11
N LYS A 68 -11.89 2.21 3.62
CA LYS A 68 -12.81 3.01 2.80
C LYS A 68 -12.11 4.22 2.15
N PHE A 69 -11.39 4.99 2.97
CA PHE A 69 -10.61 6.14 2.50
C PHE A 69 -9.59 5.75 1.42
N MET A 70 -8.88 4.65 1.63
CA MET A 70 -7.93 4.13 0.65
C MET A 70 -8.61 3.71 -0.67
N VAL A 71 -9.77 3.05 -0.61
CA VAL A 71 -10.54 2.66 -1.81
C VAL A 71 -11.06 3.88 -2.57
N GLU A 72 -11.52 4.90 -1.86
CA GLU A 72 -11.94 6.18 -2.46
C GLU A 72 -10.78 6.83 -3.22
N LYS A 73 -9.62 6.98 -2.56
CA LYS A 73 -8.39 7.52 -3.18
C LYS A 73 -7.93 6.70 -4.38
N TYR A 74 -8.06 5.37 -4.32
CA TYR A 74 -7.72 4.50 -5.45
C TYR A 74 -8.64 4.72 -6.66
N ASN A 75 -9.94 4.93 -6.42
CA ASN A 75 -10.90 5.20 -7.48
C ASN A 75 -10.69 6.59 -8.10
N GLU A 76 -10.33 7.60 -7.31
CA GLU A 76 -9.91 8.92 -7.80
C GLU A 76 -8.68 8.79 -8.72
N MET A 77 -7.62 8.13 -8.25
CA MET A 77 -6.41 7.90 -9.03
C MET A 77 -6.70 7.19 -10.37
N LYS A 78 -7.61 6.22 -10.38
CA LYS A 78 -8.05 5.53 -11.60
C LYS A 78 -8.75 6.46 -12.58
N LYS A 79 -9.61 7.37 -12.09
CA LYS A 79 -10.35 8.32 -12.95
C LYS A 79 -9.38 9.31 -13.61
N GLU A 80 -8.42 9.84 -12.86
CA GLU A 80 -7.38 10.73 -13.40
C GLU A 80 -6.55 10.04 -14.47
N LEU A 81 -6.13 8.80 -14.23
CA LEU A 81 -5.44 7.99 -15.23
C LEU A 81 -6.31 7.69 -16.45
N TRP A 82 -7.63 7.53 -16.30
CA TRP A 82 -8.53 7.29 -17.43
C TRP A 82 -8.71 8.56 -18.28
N LEU A 83 -8.80 9.74 -17.65
CA LEU A 83 -8.89 11.03 -18.34
C LEU A 83 -7.63 11.35 -19.16
N LEU A 84 -6.46 10.91 -18.72
CA LEU A 84 -5.18 11.11 -19.43
C LEU A 84 -4.99 10.22 -20.67
N PHE A 85 -5.83 9.20 -20.88
CA PHE A 85 -5.72 8.25 -22.00
C PHE A 85 -6.91 8.32 -22.98
N VAL A 86 -7.85 9.24 -22.76
CA VAL A 86 -9.09 9.38 -23.56
C VAL A 86 -9.12 10.71 -24.35
N PHE A 87 -8.03 11.48 -24.33
CA PHE A 87 -7.75 12.60 -25.22
C PHE A 87 -6.38 12.40 -25.87
#